data_AF-A0A2V7VJP7-F1
#
_entry.id   AF-A0A2V7VJP7-F1
#
_cell.length_a   1.000
_cell.length_b   1.000
_cell.length_c   1.000
_cell.angle_alpha   90.00
_cell.angle_beta   90.00
_cell.angle_gamma   90.00
#
_symmetry.space_group_name_H-M   'P 1'
#
loop_
_entity.id
_entity.type
_entity.pdbx_description
1 polymer ?
#
loop_
_entity_poly.entity_id
_entity_poly.type
_entity_poly.pdbx_seq_one_letter_code
_entity_poly.pdbx_strand_id
1 'polypeptide(L)'
;MPLSCSYKVQYGRQFCVTDCPASAPGGVFRHHRIERPEDVPPADERAIDVPILDMNHGWPNLGHDSLVHAVLDAGCDLLEALQGTGLHVRALSYDVRRSRMLPESPGGRFPVYVGTGGPGHLDPRQNDGESPGSQGLREDPSWEAPAFRLFDAIRASEDAALLGVCHTFGVMCRWSGAAAPSLRGPEKGKSTGVLENVLTPEARSHPWFRRLSRELPDGRRLRVVENRLFDLLPDPGGFPPGIVPIGYETLGLGGPKGDSVTMLEFARDRAGVMPRVFAVNHHPEIVDRFRQVMILNQKRERGEVTNEFYQERLEILTRTYPDENSDLRLHLTSDYTLLAPLRFHLYRGVRLRAEALGLPARIHEDQVLDALEREGVGPAARAGSATEAF
;
A
#
# COMPACT_ATOMS: atom_id res chain seq x y z
N MET A 1 -12.19 13.02 8.64
CA MET A 1 -11.60 13.35 7.32
C MET A 1 -10.81 12.11 6.87
N PRO A 2 -10.24 12.03 5.66
CA PRO A 2 -9.25 11.00 5.37
C PRO A 2 -8.07 11.12 6.34
N LEU A 3 -7.34 10.02 6.62
CA LEU A 3 -6.07 10.04 7.38
C LEU A 3 -4.97 10.78 6.60
N SER A 4 -5.15 12.09 6.47
CA SER A 4 -4.20 13.02 5.90
C SER A 4 -3.25 13.47 7.00
N CYS A 5 -1.96 13.56 6.68
CA CYS A 5 -0.96 14.08 7.60
C CYS A 5 -1.40 15.45 8.17
N SER A 6 -1.21 15.67 9.48
CA SER A 6 -1.66 16.89 10.16
C SER A 6 -1.08 18.16 9.54
N TYR A 7 0.20 18.12 9.14
CA TYR A 7 0.86 19.20 8.40
C TYR A 7 0.26 19.40 7.01
N LYS A 8 -0.21 18.33 6.35
CA LYS A 8 -0.88 18.43 5.06
C LYS A 8 -2.25 19.10 5.19
N VAL A 9 -2.97 18.82 6.27
CA VAL A 9 -4.22 19.48 6.61
C VAL A 9 -3.97 20.96 6.92
N GLN A 10 -2.91 21.27 7.66
CA GLN A 10 -2.60 22.62 8.12
C GLN A 10 -1.99 23.53 7.05
N TYR A 11 -1.05 23.03 6.25
CA TYR A 11 -0.23 23.84 5.32
C TYR A 11 -0.51 23.53 3.84
N GLY A 12 -1.44 22.61 3.56
CA GLY A 12 -1.81 22.22 2.21
C GLY A 12 -0.90 21.16 1.58
N ARG A 13 -1.34 20.61 0.43
CA ARG A 13 -0.73 19.43 -0.20
C ARG A 13 0.64 19.71 -0.85
N GLN A 14 0.88 20.94 -1.31
CA GLN A 14 2.15 21.35 -1.93
C GLN A 14 3.29 21.36 -0.91
N PHE A 15 3.03 21.81 0.31
CA PHE A 15 4.02 21.88 1.40
C PHE A 15 4.71 20.52 1.66
N CYS A 16 3.95 19.42 1.60
CA CYS A 16 4.50 18.09 1.82
C CYS A 16 5.45 17.59 0.71
N VAL A 17 5.44 18.21 -0.47
CA VAL A 17 6.29 17.81 -1.61
C VAL A 17 7.58 18.63 -1.65
N THR A 18 7.53 19.90 -1.26
CA THR A 18 8.67 20.83 -1.36
C THR A 18 9.37 21.08 -0.03
N ASP A 19 8.62 21.13 1.08
CA ASP A 19 9.07 21.73 2.35
C ASP A 19 8.75 20.85 3.57
N CYS A 20 8.57 19.55 3.37
CA CYS A 20 8.20 18.64 4.44
C CYS A 20 9.30 18.60 5.53
N PRO A 21 8.99 18.95 6.79
CA PRO A 21 9.98 19.04 7.86
C PRO A 21 10.60 17.70 8.22
N ALA A 22 9.87 16.60 8.00
CA ALA A 22 10.41 15.26 8.24
C ALA A 22 11.51 14.89 7.23
N SER A 23 11.47 15.41 6.00
CA SER A 23 12.45 15.13 4.94
C SER A 23 13.48 16.25 4.74
N ALA A 24 13.43 17.33 5.53
CA ALA A 24 14.42 18.39 5.48
C ALA A 24 15.84 17.85 5.82
N PRO A 25 16.93 18.53 5.43
CA PRO A 25 18.27 18.15 5.87
C PRO A 25 18.35 18.05 7.40
N GLY A 26 18.69 16.88 7.92
CA GLY A 26 18.66 16.58 9.37
C GLY A 26 17.29 16.19 9.94
N GLY A 27 16.28 15.99 9.08
CA GLY A 27 14.95 15.54 9.44
C GLY A 27 14.89 14.08 9.90
N VAL A 28 13.70 13.67 10.35
CA VAL A 28 13.44 12.35 10.94
C VAL A 28 13.16 11.25 9.91
N PHE A 29 13.13 11.57 8.61
CA PHE A 29 12.89 10.60 7.54
C PHE A 29 14.04 10.55 6.55
N ARG A 30 14.42 9.34 6.14
CA ARG A 30 15.39 9.10 5.06
C ARG A 30 14.87 8.02 4.11
N HIS A 31 15.26 8.12 2.84
CA HIS A 31 14.97 7.11 1.83
C HIS A 31 16.27 6.62 1.19
N HIS A 32 16.39 5.30 1.04
CA HIS A 32 17.54 4.66 0.40
C HIS A 32 17.05 3.65 -0.65
N ARG A 33 17.71 3.63 -1.81
CA ARG A 33 17.58 2.57 -2.82
C ARG A 33 18.68 1.53 -2.58
N ILE A 34 18.32 0.26 -2.64
CA ILE A 34 19.22 -0.87 -2.39
C ILE A 34 19.19 -1.76 -3.63
N GLU A 35 20.22 -1.61 -4.45
CA GLU A 35 20.40 -2.37 -5.68
C GLU A 35 21.56 -3.38 -5.55
N ARG A 36 22.38 -3.24 -4.51
CA ARG A 36 23.53 -4.09 -4.20
C ARG A 36 23.69 -4.26 -2.69
N PRO A 37 24.42 -5.30 -2.22
CA PRO A 37 24.65 -5.52 -0.79
C PRO A 37 25.29 -4.32 -0.07
N GLU A 38 26.21 -3.61 -0.72
CA GLU A 38 26.88 -2.42 -0.17
C GLU A 38 25.96 -1.20 0.00
N ASP A 39 24.80 -1.17 -0.68
CA ASP A 39 23.83 -0.09 -0.55
C ASP A 39 23.01 -0.20 0.74
N VAL A 40 23.02 -1.38 1.40
CA VAL A 40 22.27 -1.60 2.64
C VAL A 40 22.90 -0.75 3.74
N PRO A 41 22.20 0.26 4.28
CA PRO A 41 22.76 1.07 5.34
C PRO A 41 22.95 0.19 6.59
N PRO A 42 24.00 0.48 7.40
CA PRO A 42 24.24 -0.26 8.62
C PRO A 42 23.01 -0.22 9.54
N ALA A 43 22.87 -1.27 10.34
CA ALA A 43 21.88 -1.31 11.40
C ALA A 43 22.11 -0.10 12.34
N ASP A 44 21.03 0.57 12.68
CA ASP A 44 21.03 1.73 13.57
C ASP A 44 19.93 1.51 14.59
N GLU A 45 20.31 1.44 15.86
CA GLU A 45 19.38 1.22 16.97
C GLU A 45 18.35 2.35 17.10
N ARG A 46 18.62 3.54 16.56
CA ARG A 46 17.68 4.66 16.55
C ARG A 46 16.84 4.73 15.27
N ALA A 47 17.08 3.87 14.29
CA ALA A 47 16.33 3.81 13.05
C ALA A 47 15.18 2.79 13.12
N ILE A 48 14.00 3.22 12.69
CA ILE A 48 12.88 2.35 12.36
C ILE A 48 12.90 2.15 10.85
N ASP A 49 13.36 0.97 10.43
CA ASP A 49 13.52 0.67 9.02
C ASP A 49 12.26 0.03 8.46
N VAL A 50 11.74 0.59 7.37
CA VAL A 50 10.61 0.07 6.62
C VAL A 50 11.13 -0.42 5.27
N PRO A 51 11.36 -1.74 5.12
CA PRO A 51 11.73 -2.31 3.83
C PRO A 51 10.56 -2.23 2.84
N ILE A 52 10.84 -1.66 1.68
CA ILE A 52 9.96 -1.60 0.52
C ILE A 52 10.48 -2.62 -0.49
N LEU A 53 9.70 -3.64 -0.79
CA LEU A 53 9.97 -4.63 -1.82
C LEU A 53 9.60 -4.01 -3.17
N ASP A 54 10.59 -3.48 -3.88
CA ASP A 54 10.40 -2.89 -5.20
C ASP A 54 10.34 -3.98 -6.28
N MET A 55 9.15 -4.16 -6.83
CA MET A 55 8.81 -5.17 -7.83
C MET A 55 8.80 -4.58 -9.25
N ASN A 56 9.31 -3.36 -9.45
CA ASN A 56 9.22 -2.68 -10.74
C ASN A 56 10.10 -3.26 -11.85
N HIS A 57 11.11 -4.08 -11.50
CA HIS A 57 12.08 -4.63 -12.46
C HIS A 57 12.72 -3.53 -13.35
N GLY A 58 13.07 -2.38 -12.77
CA GLY A 58 13.68 -1.24 -13.48
C GLY A 58 12.71 -0.36 -14.28
N TRP A 59 11.41 -0.62 -14.24
CA TRP A 59 10.40 0.25 -14.84
C TRP A 59 10.05 1.44 -13.93
N PRO A 60 9.66 2.59 -14.51
CA PRO A 60 9.10 3.69 -13.72
C PRO A 60 7.87 3.25 -12.94
N ASN A 61 7.85 3.49 -11.62
CA ASN A 61 6.81 3.01 -10.73
C ASN A 61 6.28 4.11 -9.82
N LEU A 62 5.21 4.79 -10.24
CA LEU A 62 4.52 5.79 -9.41
C LEU A 62 4.01 5.20 -8.08
N GLY A 63 3.63 3.92 -8.08
CA GLY A 63 3.20 3.23 -6.85
C GLY A 63 4.34 3.09 -5.84
N HIS A 64 5.57 2.85 -6.30
CA HIS A 64 6.76 2.83 -5.42
C HIS A 64 6.96 4.18 -4.73
N ASP A 65 7.00 5.29 -5.48
CA ASP A 65 7.16 6.62 -4.89
C ASP A 65 6.01 6.95 -3.92
N SER A 66 4.79 6.56 -4.26
CA SER A 66 3.61 6.74 -3.41
C SER A 66 3.71 5.99 -2.08
N LEU A 67 4.28 4.78 -2.08
CA LEU A 67 4.52 4.00 -0.86
C LEU A 67 5.64 4.60 -0.02
N VAL A 68 6.73 5.08 -0.63
CA VAL A 68 7.78 5.84 0.08
C VAL A 68 7.16 7.06 0.76
N HIS A 69 6.30 7.79 0.05
CA HIS A 69 5.60 8.93 0.61
C HIS A 69 4.57 8.57 1.69
N ALA A 70 3.92 7.41 1.61
CA ALA A 70 3.03 6.94 2.66
C ALA A 70 3.80 6.67 3.98
N VAL A 71 5.03 6.15 3.88
CA VAL A 71 5.92 6.01 5.04
C VAL A 71 6.37 7.37 5.56
N LEU A 72 6.73 8.30 4.67
CA LEU A 72 7.06 9.68 5.04
C LEU A 72 5.89 10.37 5.76
N ASP A 73 4.68 10.30 5.22
CA ASP A 73 3.47 10.90 5.81
C ASP A 73 3.23 10.32 7.22
N ALA A 74 3.38 9.00 7.40
CA ALA A 74 3.29 8.37 8.72
C ALA A 74 4.41 8.80 9.68
N GLY A 75 5.63 9.03 9.17
CA GLY A 75 6.73 9.61 9.96
C GLY A 75 6.48 11.07 10.35
N CYS A 76 5.80 11.85 9.50
CA CYS A 76 5.40 13.23 9.81
C CYS A 76 4.38 13.27 10.95
N ASP A 77 3.44 12.32 10.98
CA ASP A 77 2.46 12.23 12.06
C ASP A 77 3.12 11.93 13.43
N LEU A 78 4.36 11.40 13.41
CA LEU A 78 5.17 11.07 14.57
C LEU A 78 6.30 12.07 14.85
N LEU A 79 6.35 13.20 14.14
CA LEU A 79 7.52 14.09 14.11
C LEU A 79 7.98 14.52 15.50
N GLU A 80 7.08 15.03 16.34
CA GLU A 80 7.41 15.50 17.70
C GLU A 80 8.05 14.39 18.54
N ALA A 81 7.47 13.19 18.49
CA ALA A 81 7.95 12.07 19.28
C ALA A 81 9.27 11.49 18.73
N LEU A 82 9.45 11.44 17.41
CA LEU A 82 10.72 11.05 16.79
C LEU A 82 11.83 12.04 17.16
N GLN A 83 11.57 13.35 17.08
CA GLN A 83 12.51 14.39 17.49
C GLN A 83 12.84 14.33 18.98
N GLY A 84 11.82 14.21 19.85
CA GLY A 84 11.99 14.17 21.30
C GLY A 84 12.76 12.95 21.81
N THR A 85 12.74 11.84 21.06
CA THR A 85 13.47 10.61 21.40
C THR A 85 14.81 10.48 20.64
N GLY A 86 15.01 11.28 19.59
CA GLY A 86 16.11 11.12 18.64
C GLY A 86 16.02 9.82 17.83
N LEU A 87 14.80 9.29 17.65
CA LEU A 87 14.51 8.22 16.71
C LEU A 87 14.25 8.79 15.32
N HIS A 88 14.39 7.95 14.29
CA HIS A 88 14.07 8.34 12.92
C HIS A 88 13.57 7.14 12.12
N VAL A 89 12.90 7.41 11.00
CA VAL A 89 12.33 6.40 10.10
C VAL A 89 13.16 6.35 8.82
N ARG A 90 13.46 5.15 8.31
CA ARG A 90 14.08 4.98 6.99
C ARG A 90 13.22 4.10 6.11
N ALA A 91 12.87 4.59 4.91
CA ALA A 91 12.32 3.75 3.85
C ALA A 91 13.47 3.13 3.05
N LEU A 92 13.58 1.80 3.04
CA LEU A 92 14.66 1.07 2.38
C LEU A 92 14.09 0.30 1.19
N SER A 93 14.29 0.78 -0.02
CA SER A 93 13.72 0.19 -1.24
C SER A 93 14.66 -0.84 -1.86
N TYR A 94 14.33 -2.12 -1.69
CA TYR A 94 15.10 -3.24 -2.21
C TYR A 94 14.64 -3.58 -3.63
N ASP A 95 15.54 -3.53 -4.62
CA ASP A 95 15.28 -4.01 -5.97
C ASP A 95 15.26 -5.55 -5.98
N VAL A 96 14.06 -6.10 -5.81
CA VAL A 96 13.86 -7.55 -5.62
C VAL A 96 14.07 -8.31 -6.90
N ARG A 97 13.53 -7.83 -8.01
CA ARG A 97 13.37 -8.65 -9.22
C ARG A 97 14.58 -8.57 -10.15
N ARG A 98 15.18 -7.38 -10.30
CA ARG A 98 16.32 -7.17 -11.20
C ARG A 98 17.64 -7.43 -10.46
N SER A 99 17.77 -6.91 -9.25
CA SER A 99 19.01 -7.06 -8.47
C SER A 99 19.00 -8.22 -7.46
N ARG A 100 17.85 -8.86 -7.23
CA ARG A 100 17.70 -9.96 -6.24
C ARG A 100 18.02 -9.53 -4.82
N MET A 101 17.86 -8.24 -4.53
CA MET A 101 18.04 -7.70 -3.21
C MET A 101 16.78 -7.92 -2.39
N LEU A 102 16.93 -8.50 -1.21
CA LEU A 102 15.85 -8.69 -0.25
C LEU A 102 16.30 -8.21 1.13
N PRO A 103 15.39 -7.68 1.95
CA PRO A 103 15.68 -7.40 3.35
C PRO A 103 15.94 -8.71 4.12
N GLU A 104 16.61 -8.59 5.26
CA GLU A 104 16.69 -9.68 6.23
C GLU A 104 15.30 -10.08 6.76
N SER A 105 15.22 -11.33 7.23
CA SER A 105 14.02 -11.85 7.90
C SER A 105 13.73 -11.07 9.20
N PRO A 106 12.49 -11.14 9.73
CA PRO A 106 12.16 -10.49 10.99
C PRO A 106 13.12 -10.87 12.12
N GLY A 107 13.55 -9.86 12.88
CA GLY A 107 14.52 -10.04 13.98
C GLY A 107 14.73 -8.78 14.83
N GLY A 108 13.74 -7.87 14.85
CA GLY A 108 13.78 -6.62 15.63
C GLY A 108 14.13 -5.35 14.83
N ARG A 109 14.67 -5.48 13.62
CA ARG A 109 14.99 -4.33 12.76
C ARG A 109 13.75 -3.76 12.05
N PHE A 110 12.93 -4.62 11.46
CA PHE A 110 11.83 -4.24 10.57
C PHE A 110 10.46 -4.54 11.18
N PRO A 111 9.68 -3.52 11.59
CA PRO A 111 8.32 -3.73 12.11
C PRO A 111 7.29 -3.97 10.98
N VAL A 112 7.51 -3.42 9.79
CA VAL A 112 6.59 -3.54 8.66
C VAL A 112 7.35 -3.56 7.33
N TYR A 113 6.99 -4.52 6.49
CA TYR A 113 7.44 -4.69 5.12
C TYR A 113 6.32 -4.23 4.18
N VAL A 114 6.67 -3.54 3.10
CA VAL A 114 5.70 -3.01 2.14
C VAL A 114 6.08 -3.46 0.74
N GLY A 115 5.18 -4.12 0.03
CA GLY A 115 5.44 -4.57 -1.33
C GLY A 115 4.72 -3.74 -2.38
N THR A 116 5.45 -3.39 -3.42
CA THR A 116 4.96 -2.56 -4.52
C THR A 116 4.27 -3.37 -5.62
N GLY A 117 3.57 -2.66 -6.52
CA GLY A 117 3.21 -3.18 -7.82
C GLY A 117 4.41 -3.31 -8.77
N GLY A 118 4.20 -3.96 -9.91
CA GLY A 118 5.26 -4.31 -10.85
C GLY A 118 4.71 -4.83 -12.17
N PRO A 119 5.48 -4.70 -13.27
CA PRO A 119 5.06 -5.18 -14.59
C PRO A 119 5.28 -6.68 -14.77
N GLY A 120 4.67 -7.23 -15.82
CA GLY A 120 4.82 -8.61 -16.26
C GLY A 120 3.95 -9.62 -15.51
N HIS A 121 4.15 -10.87 -15.86
CA HIS A 121 3.47 -12.02 -15.30
C HIS A 121 3.92 -12.26 -13.85
N LEU A 122 2.99 -12.75 -13.02
CA LEU A 122 3.22 -13.02 -11.58
C LEU A 122 4.08 -14.26 -11.32
N ASP A 123 4.13 -15.18 -12.30
CA ASP A 123 5.15 -16.22 -12.40
C ASP A 123 6.34 -15.70 -13.20
N PRO A 124 7.52 -15.49 -12.59
CA PRO A 124 8.68 -14.98 -13.31
C PRO A 124 9.16 -15.91 -14.42
N ARG A 125 8.82 -17.22 -14.38
CA ARG A 125 9.16 -18.17 -15.46
C ARG A 125 8.38 -17.92 -16.75
N GLN A 126 7.26 -17.18 -16.67
CA GLN A 126 6.44 -16.80 -17.82
C GLN A 126 6.80 -15.41 -18.38
N ASN A 127 7.77 -14.72 -17.75
CA ASN A 127 8.32 -13.48 -18.28
C ASN A 127 9.46 -13.82 -19.26
N ASP A 128 9.07 -14.19 -20.48
CA ASP A 128 9.95 -14.62 -21.59
C ASP A 128 10.42 -13.46 -22.49
N GLY A 129 9.74 -12.32 -22.41
CA GLY A 129 9.95 -11.11 -23.22
C GLY A 129 9.05 -11.04 -24.46
N GLU A 130 8.21 -12.04 -24.70
CA GLU A 130 7.44 -12.21 -25.94
C GLU A 130 5.95 -12.39 -25.69
N SER A 131 5.58 -13.22 -24.70
CA SER A 131 4.20 -13.52 -24.37
C SER A 131 3.46 -12.25 -23.93
N PRO A 132 2.18 -12.05 -24.28
CA PRO A 132 1.44 -10.82 -23.91
C PRO A 132 1.46 -10.51 -22.41
N GLY A 133 1.39 -11.55 -21.57
CA GLY A 133 1.48 -11.44 -20.12
C GLY A 133 2.86 -11.02 -19.60
N SER A 134 3.94 -11.24 -20.36
CA SER A 134 5.30 -10.84 -19.99
C SER A 134 5.50 -9.32 -19.99
N GLN A 135 4.66 -8.59 -20.73
CA GLN A 135 4.81 -7.15 -20.98
C GLN A 135 6.21 -6.78 -21.49
N GLY A 136 6.85 -7.67 -22.26
CA GLY A 136 8.19 -7.47 -22.80
C GLY A 136 9.32 -7.72 -21.80
N LEU A 137 9.00 -8.17 -20.58
CA LEU A 137 10.02 -8.53 -19.59
C LEU A 137 10.57 -9.92 -19.86
N ARG A 138 11.90 -10.01 -19.89
CA ARG A 138 12.62 -11.26 -19.68
C ARG A 138 13.19 -11.27 -18.28
N GLU A 139 12.85 -12.28 -17.48
CA GLU A 139 13.17 -12.28 -16.05
C GLU A 139 13.88 -13.57 -15.61
N ASP A 140 14.83 -13.42 -14.66
CA ASP A 140 15.41 -14.54 -13.92
C ASP A 140 14.51 -14.88 -12.72
N PRO A 141 13.94 -16.10 -12.61
CA PRO A 141 13.05 -16.48 -11.52
C PRO A 141 13.77 -16.72 -10.18
N SER A 142 15.11 -16.59 -10.11
CA SER A 142 15.90 -16.94 -8.92
C SER A 142 15.58 -16.11 -7.66
N TRP A 143 14.92 -14.94 -7.79
CA TRP A 143 14.47 -14.13 -6.66
C TRP A 143 13.23 -14.71 -5.93
N GLU A 144 12.42 -15.54 -6.61
CA GLU A 144 11.10 -15.96 -6.12
C GLU A 144 11.21 -16.83 -4.85
N ALA A 145 12.06 -17.86 -4.87
CA ALA A 145 12.20 -18.76 -3.73
C ALA A 145 12.76 -18.05 -2.47
N PRO A 146 13.80 -17.18 -2.56
CA PRO A 146 14.17 -16.30 -1.46
C PRO A 146 13.04 -15.41 -0.94
N ALA A 147 12.24 -14.80 -1.82
CA ALA A 147 11.12 -13.96 -1.42
C ALA A 147 10.03 -14.77 -0.69
N PHE A 148 9.74 -15.98 -1.13
CA PHE A 148 8.77 -16.86 -0.46
C PHE A 148 9.25 -17.25 0.94
N ARG A 149 10.55 -17.55 1.11
CA ARG A 149 11.13 -17.80 2.45
C ARG A 149 11.02 -16.57 3.36
N LEU A 150 11.19 -15.37 2.81
CA LEU A 150 10.96 -14.14 3.55
C LEU A 150 9.49 -14.02 3.97
N PHE A 151 8.54 -14.33 3.09
CA PHE A 151 7.11 -14.30 3.43
C PHE A 151 6.74 -15.33 4.49
N ASP A 152 7.32 -16.53 4.44
CA ASP A 152 7.17 -17.54 5.50
C ASP A 152 7.70 -17.02 6.83
N ALA A 153 8.90 -16.42 6.85
CA ALA A 153 9.50 -15.85 8.05
C ALA A 153 8.67 -14.69 8.62
N ILE A 154 8.16 -13.80 7.75
CA ILE A 154 7.25 -12.73 8.17
C ILE A 154 5.96 -13.33 8.72
N ARG A 155 5.32 -14.28 8.05
CA ARG A 155 4.09 -14.92 8.53
C ARG A 155 4.30 -15.63 9.87
N ALA A 156 5.46 -16.22 10.13
CA ALA A 156 5.76 -16.88 11.40
C ALA A 156 6.02 -15.89 12.57
N SER A 157 6.41 -14.65 12.29
CA SER A 157 6.69 -13.63 13.30
C SER A 157 5.41 -12.90 13.75
N GLU A 158 5.19 -12.75 15.05
CA GLU A 158 4.08 -11.96 15.60
C GLU A 158 4.35 -10.43 15.60
N ASP A 159 5.61 -10.04 15.37
CA ASP A 159 6.09 -8.67 15.54
C ASP A 159 6.38 -7.95 14.21
N ALA A 160 6.31 -8.65 13.08
CA ALA A 160 6.50 -8.07 11.75
C ALA A 160 5.23 -8.10 10.92
N ALA A 161 4.95 -7.04 10.17
CA ALA A 161 3.84 -6.96 9.22
C ALA A 161 4.32 -7.00 7.76
N LEU A 162 3.46 -7.45 6.84
CA LEU A 162 3.66 -7.33 5.39
C LEU A 162 2.39 -6.80 4.74
N LEU A 163 2.52 -5.66 4.08
CA LEU A 163 1.46 -5.01 3.31
C LEU A 163 1.80 -5.07 1.81
N GLY A 164 1.07 -5.86 1.03
CA GLY A 164 1.34 -6.05 -0.39
C GLY A 164 0.37 -5.29 -1.30
N VAL A 165 0.87 -4.69 -2.38
CA VAL A 165 0.07 -3.97 -3.38
C VAL A 165 0.25 -4.59 -4.76
N CYS A 166 -0.84 -4.74 -5.52
CA CYS A 166 -0.90 -5.11 -6.93
C CYS A 166 -0.05 -6.36 -7.27
N HIS A 167 1.15 -6.19 -7.83
CA HIS A 167 2.03 -7.30 -8.17
C HIS A 167 2.47 -8.09 -6.93
N THR A 168 2.81 -7.42 -5.82
CA THR A 168 3.12 -8.14 -4.58
C THR A 168 1.92 -8.95 -4.08
N PHE A 169 0.69 -8.43 -4.21
CA PHE A 169 -0.52 -9.20 -3.90
C PHE A 169 -0.60 -10.48 -4.74
N GLY A 170 -0.36 -10.40 -6.05
CA GLY A 170 -0.34 -11.57 -6.92
C GLY A 170 0.76 -12.58 -6.58
N VAL A 171 1.96 -12.10 -6.21
CA VAL A 171 3.06 -12.96 -5.75
C VAL A 171 2.70 -13.63 -4.41
N MET A 172 2.04 -12.92 -3.49
CA MET A 172 1.54 -13.50 -2.23
C MET A 172 0.43 -14.54 -2.46
N CYS A 173 -0.45 -14.32 -3.45
CA CYS A 173 -1.45 -15.31 -3.85
C CYS A 173 -0.78 -16.60 -4.35
N ARG A 174 0.28 -16.49 -5.15
CA ARG A 174 1.07 -17.64 -5.61
C ARG A 174 1.80 -18.35 -4.48
N TRP A 175 2.50 -17.60 -3.63
CA TRP A 175 3.21 -18.13 -2.46
C TRP A 175 2.29 -18.96 -1.56
N SER A 176 1.10 -18.45 -1.29
CA SER A 176 0.14 -19.09 -0.38
C SER A 176 -0.75 -20.15 -1.04
N GLY A 177 -0.79 -20.22 -2.37
CA GLY A 177 -1.76 -21.02 -3.12
C GLY A 177 -3.20 -20.48 -3.05
N ALA A 178 -3.40 -19.23 -2.63
CA ALA A 178 -4.74 -18.65 -2.42
C ALA A 178 -5.50 -18.35 -3.72
N ALA A 179 -4.78 -17.98 -4.78
CA ALA A 179 -5.37 -17.67 -6.08
C ALA A 179 -4.34 -17.78 -7.20
N ALA A 180 -4.80 -18.17 -8.40
CA ALA A 180 -3.99 -18.28 -9.59
C ALA A 180 -4.18 -17.06 -10.52
N PRO A 181 -3.12 -16.59 -11.18
CA PRO A 181 -3.24 -15.52 -12.17
C PRO A 181 -3.95 -16.00 -13.43
N SER A 182 -4.92 -15.24 -13.89
CA SER A 182 -5.59 -15.42 -15.19
C SER A 182 -5.48 -14.13 -15.98
N LEU A 183 -4.88 -14.20 -17.17
CA LEU A 183 -4.77 -13.04 -18.06
C LEU A 183 -6.18 -12.62 -18.51
N ARG A 184 -6.49 -11.31 -18.40
CA ARG A 184 -7.78 -10.78 -18.81
C ARG A 184 -7.91 -10.81 -20.33
N GLY A 185 -8.95 -11.48 -20.82
CA GLY A 185 -9.24 -11.60 -22.25
C GLY A 185 -9.75 -10.31 -22.89
N PRO A 186 -9.87 -10.26 -24.23
CA PRO A 186 -10.30 -9.08 -24.97
C PRO A 186 -11.66 -8.52 -24.52
N GLU A 187 -12.58 -9.38 -24.11
CA GLU A 187 -13.92 -9.00 -23.65
C GLU A 187 -13.90 -8.19 -22.34
N LYS A 188 -12.93 -8.47 -21.47
CA LYS A 188 -12.82 -7.83 -20.15
C LYS A 188 -11.81 -6.68 -20.13
N GLY A 189 -10.85 -6.71 -21.05
CA GLY A 189 -9.78 -5.73 -21.20
C GLY A 189 -8.87 -5.62 -19.97
N LYS A 190 -7.86 -4.74 -20.06
CA LYS A 190 -7.04 -4.34 -18.92
C LYS A 190 -7.92 -3.66 -17.87
N SER A 191 -7.78 -4.03 -16.59
CA SER A 191 -8.47 -3.34 -15.50
C SER A 191 -7.75 -2.02 -15.23
N THR A 192 -8.34 -0.88 -15.60
CA THR A 192 -7.69 0.43 -15.50
C THR A 192 -8.66 1.52 -15.06
N GLY A 193 -8.17 2.44 -14.23
CA GLY A 193 -8.92 3.60 -13.76
C GLY A 193 -9.63 3.33 -12.44
N VAL A 194 -10.76 4.01 -12.24
CA VAL A 194 -11.48 4.02 -10.97
C VAL A 194 -12.65 3.07 -11.07
N LEU A 195 -12.59 1.99 -10.29
CA LEU A 195 -13.50 0.87 -10.36
C LEU A 195 -14.18 0.63 -9.00
N GLU A 196 -14.93 -0.45 -8.92
CA GLU A 196 -15.64 -0.86 -7.72
C GLU A 196 -15.26 -2.28 -7.30
N ASN A 197 -14.93 -2.43 -6.03
CA ASN A 197 -14.79 -3.72 -5.37
C ASN A 197 -15.92 -3.89 -4.35
N VAL A 198 -16.14 -5.12 -3.91
CA VAL A 198 -17.15 -5.44 -2.90
C VAL A 198 -16.55 -6.27 -1.76
N LEU A 199 -16.86 -5.86 -0.53
CA LEU A 199 -16.48 -6.58 0.68
C LEU A 199 -17.23 -7.92 0.78
N THR A 200 -16.51 -8.94 1.25
CA THR A 200 -17.10 -10.24 1.59
C THR A 200 -17.89 -10.18 2.90
N PRO A 201 -18.77 -11.17 3.17
CA PRO A 201 -19.36 -11.33 4.51
C PRO A 201 -18.31 -11.41 5.62
N GLU A 202 -17.20 -12.12 5.37
CA GLU A 202 -16.07 -12.27 6.29
C GLU A 202 -15.47 -10.90 6.63
N ALA A 203 -15.20 -10.05 5.63
CA ALA A 203 -14.70 -8.69 5.84
C ALA A 203 -15.65 -7.83 6.67
N ARG A 204 -16.97 -7.97 6.47
CA ARG A 204 -17.97 -7.22 7.23
C ARG A 204 -18.06 -7.66 8.69
N SER A 205 -17.66 -8.89 9.00
CA SER A 205 -17.52 -9.40 10.37
C SER A 205 -16.12 -9.16 10.97
N HIS A 206 -15.13 -8.88 10.13
CA HIS A 206 -13.74 -8.72 10.51
C HIS A 206 -13.54 -7.54 11.49
N PRO A 207 -12.78 -7.69 12.59
CA PRO A 207 -12.59 -6.66 13.62
C PRO A 207 -12.17 -5.26 13.09
N TRP A 208 -11.24 -5.23 12.15
CA TRP A 208 -10.86 -4.04 11.37
C TRP A 208 -11.87 -3.66 10.27
N PHE A 209 -12.06 -4.49 9.23
CA PHE A 209 -12.87 -4.10 8.05
C PHE A 209 -14.37 -3.91 8.29
N ARG A 210 -14.93 -4.38 9.42
CA ARG A 210 -16.29 -4.01 9.84
C ARG A 210 -16.45 -2.49 10.02
N ARG A 211 -15.37 -1.79 10.35
CA ARG A 211 -15.34 -0.33 10.50
C ARG A 211 -15.51 0.32 9.13
N LEU A 212 -14.73 -0.10 8.13
CA LEU A 212 -14.93 0.29 6.72
C LEU A 212 -16.37 0.01 6.27
N SER A 213 -16.88 -1.20 6.54
CA SER A 213 -18.25 -1.57 6.19
C SER A 213 -19.28 -0.57 6.73
N ARG A 214 -19.14 -0.07 7.98
CA ARG A 214 -20.07 0.92 8.56
C ARG A 214 -20.03 2.28 7.90
N GLU A 215 -18.88 2.66 7.34
CA GLU A 215 -18.69 3.94 6.64
C GLU A 215 -19.19 3.90 5.18
N LEU A 216 -19.38 2.70 4.61
CA LEU A 216 -19.85 2.53 3.23
C LEU A 216 -21.39 2.66 3.14
N PRO A 217 -21.94 3.39 2.15
CA PRO A 217 -23.38 3.63 2.04
C PRO A 217 -24.25 2.36 2.02
N ASP A 218 -23.79 1.31 1.35
CA ASP A 218 -24.49 0.02 1.27
C ASP A 218 -23.84 -1.07 2.14
N GLY A 219 -22.87 -0.68 2.97
CA GLY A 219 -22.14 -1.58 3.83
C GLY A 219 -21.05 -2.42 3.17
N ARG A 220 -20.82 -2.31 1.85
CA ARG A 220 -19.97 -3.30 1.14
C ARG A 220 -19.22 -2.79 -0.10
N ARG A 221 -19.74 -1.83 -0.86
CA ARG A 221 -19.15 -1.42 -2.15
C ARG A 221 -18.17 -0.28 -1.95
N LEU A 222 -16.93 -0.50 -2.36
CA LEU A 222 -15.82 0.43 -2.22
C LEU A 222 -15.30 0.87 -3.59
N ARG A 223 -14.78 2.10 -3.68
CA ARG A 223 -14.12 2.61 -4.88
C ARG A 223 -12.63 2.27 -4.80
N VAL A 224 -12.03 1.89 -5.93
CA VAL A 224 -10.61 1.52 -6.02
C VAL A 224 -9.96 2.12 -7.26
N VAL A 225 -8.66 2.38 -7.21
CA VAL A 225 -7.84 2.66 -8.41
C VAL A 225 -7.15 1.36 -8.83
N GLU A 226 -7.34 0.92 -10.07
CA GLU A 226 -6.69 -0.27 -10.61
C GLU A 226 -5.89 0.03 -11.88
N ASN A 227 -4.86 -0.79 -12.11
CA ASN A 227 -4.05 -0.79 -13.33
C ASN A 227 -3.37 -2.16 -13.50
N ARG A 228 -4.16 -3.19 -13.85
CA ARG A 228 -3.71 -4.60 -13.87
C ARG A 228 -4.18 -5.39 -15.10
N LEU A 229 -3.38 -6.39 -15.47
CA LEU A 229 -3.67 -7.32 -16.56
C LEU A 229 -4.22 -8.68 -16.11
N PHE A 230 -4.01 -9.04 -14.85
CA PHE A 230 -4.36 -10.36 -14.33
C PHE A 230 -5.52 -10.27 -13.33
N ASP A 231 -6.48 -11.17 -13.50
CA ASP A 231 -7.40 -11.58 -12.44
C ASP A 231 -6.71 -12.61 -11.55
N LEU A 232 -7.03 -12.58 -10.27
CA LEU A 232 -6.56 -13.57 -9.30
C LEU A 232 -7.76 -14.42 -8.94
N LEU A 233 -7.82 -15.63 -9.49
CA LEU A 233 -8.96 -16.54 -9.35
C LEU A 233 -8.66 -17.55 -8.23
N PRO A 234 -9.48 -17.59 -7.18
CA PRO A 234 -9.33 -18.61 -6.14
C PRO A 234 -9.65 -20.01 -6.68
N ASP A 235 -9.11 -21.04 -6.04
CA ASP A 235 -9.47 -22.42 -6.32
C ASP A 235 -10.96 -22.65 -5.98
N PRO A 236 -11.74 -23.40 -6.79
CA PRO A 236 -13.09 -23.84 -6.45
C PRO A 236 -13.22 -24.50 -5.06
N GLY A 237 -12.16 -25.13 -4.56
CA GLY A 237 -12.10 -25.71 -3.21
C GLY A 237 -12.07 -24.70 -2.05
N GLY A 238 -11.99 -23.40 -2.37
CA GLY A 238 -11.90 -22.32 -1.40
C GLY A 238 -10.47 -21.91 -1.06
N PHE A 239 -10.32 -21.02 -0.09
CA PHE A 239 -9.01 -20.53 0.34
C PHE A 239 -8.30 -21.50 1.30
N PRO A 240 -6.96 -21.57 1.26
CA PRO A 240 -6.18 -22.28 2.26
C PRO A 240 -6.54 -21.85 3.69
N PRO A 241 -6.44 -22.76 4.69
CA PRO A 241 -6.76 -22.43 6.08
C PRO A 241 -6.01 -21.20 6.60
N GLY A 242 -6.75 -20.33 7.31
CA GLY A 242 -6.22 -19.10 7.90
C GLY A 242 -6.13 -17.91 6.96
N ILE A 243 -6.48 -18.05 5.68
CA ILE A 243 -6.58 -16.95 4.73
C ILE A 243 -8.04 -16.46 4.69
N VAL A 244 -8.23 -15.16 4.91
CA VAL A 244 -9.56 -14.54 4.93
C VAL A 244 -9.73 -13.69 3.67
N PRO A 245 -10.71 -14.01 2.81
CA PRO A 245 -11.02 -13.16 1.68
C PRO A 245 -11.69 -11.89 2.15
N ILE A 246 -11.11 -10.73 1.82
CA ILE A 246 -11.63 -9.43 2.24
C ILE A 246 -12.51 -8.80 1.16
N GLY A 247 -12.17 -8.97 -0.12
CA GLY A 247 -12.99 -8.43 -1.18
C GLY A 247 -12.72 -9.01 -2.55
N TYR A 248 -13.69 -8.78 -3.43
CA TYR A 248 -13.69 -9.19 -4.82
C TYR A 248 -13.91 -7.99 -5.71
N GLU A 249 -13.51 -8.12 -6.98
CA GLU A 249 -13.92 -7.16 -8.00
C GLU A 249 -15.45 -7.22 -8.20
N THR A 250 -15.98 -6.20 -8.87
CA THR A 250 -17.35 -6.21 -9.39
C THR A 250 -17.33 -6.18 -10.92
N LEU A 251 -18.36 -6.75 -11.55
CA LEU A 251 -18.54 -6.69 -12.99
C LEU A 251 -19.19 -5.36 -13.38
N GLY A 252 -18.38 -4.28 -13.34
CA GLY A 252 -18.83 -2.91 -13.57
C GLY A 252 -19.45 -2.25 -12.33
N LEU A 253 -19.63 -0.93 -12.39
CA LEU A 253 -20.12 -0.14 -11.26
C LEU A 253 -21.54 -0.55 -10.88
N GLY A 254 -21.77 -0.90 -9.61
CA GLY A 254 -23.06 -1.41 -9.13
C GLY A 254 -23.38 -2.83 -9.60
N GLY A 255 -22.52 -3.44 -10.41
CA GLY A 255 -22.69 -4.78 -10.97
C GLY A 255 -22.56 -5.90 -9.92
N PRO A 256 -22.79 -7.16 -10.32
CA PRO A 256 -22.59 -8.30 -9.45
C PRO A 256 -21.12 -8.46 -9.05
N LYS A 257 -20.87 -9.22 -7.98
CA LYS A 257 -19.52 -9.65 -7.60
C LYS A 257 -18.92 -10.48 -8.75
N GLY A 258 -17.68 -10.18 -9.13
CA GLY A 258 -16.91 -11.00 -10.06
C GLY A 258 -16.17 -12.15 -9.35
N ASP A 259 -15.37 -12.88 -10.11
CA ASP A 259 -14.63 -14.05 -9.62
C ASP A 259 -13.23 -13.70 -9.11
N SER A 260 -12.64 -12.58 -9.55
CA SER A 260 -11.31 -12.19 -9.07
C SER A 260 -11.40 -11.72 -7.62
N VAL A 261 -10.60 -12.36 -6.77
CA VAL A 261 -10.30 -11.83 -5.44
C VAL A 261 -9.37 -10.62 -5.58
N THR A 262 -9.61 -9.60 -4.76
CA THR A 262 -8.85 -8.34 -4.82
C THR A 262 -8.21 -7.95 -3.50
N MET A 263 -8.59 -8.59 -2.39
CA MET A 263 -8.03 -8.31 -1.07
C MET A 263 -8.00 -9.60 -0.22
N LEU A 264 -6.86 -9.90 0.39
CA LEU A 264 -6.66 -11.08 1.23
C LEU A 264 -5.90 -10.73 2.51
N GLU A 265 -6.39 -11.23 3.64
CA GLU A 265 -5.63 -11.30 4.90
C GLU A 265 -5.06 -12.71 5.09
N PHE A 266 -3.78 -12.81 5.41
CA PHE A 266 -3.05 -14.07 5.62
C PHE A 266 -2.66 -14.29 7.09
N ALA A 267 -2.60 -13.22 7.87
CA ALA A 267 -2.38 -13.25 9.31
C ALA A 267 -2.84 -11.95 9.97
N ARG A 268 -3.35 -12.07 11.20
CA ARG A 268 -3.74 -10.94 12.05
C ARG A 268 -2.66 -10.63 13.08
N ASP A 269 -2.70 -9.43 13.64
CA ASP A 269 -1.88 -9.05 14.78
C ASP A 269 -2.30 -9.81 16.06
N ARG A 270 -1.47 -9.71 17.11
CA ARG A 270 -1.67 -10.42 18.38
C ARG A 270 -2.95 -10.01 19.12
N ALA A 271 -3.39 -8.76 18.98
CA ALA A 271 -4.65 -8.31 19.58
C ALA A 271 -5.88 -8.83 18.80
N GLY A 272 -5.68 -9.45 17.64
CA GLY A 272 -6.74 -9.99 16.82
C GLY A 272 -7.60 -8.91 16.16
N VAL A 273 -7.06 -7.70 15.97
CA VAL A 273 -7.78 -6.56 15.39
C VAL A 273 -7.26 -6.20 14.01
N MET A 274 -5.96 -5.89 13.91
CA MET A 274 -5.34 -5.30 12.73
C MET A 274 -4.77 -6.38 11.80
N PRO A 275 -5.05 -6.35 10.48
CA PRO A 275 -4.33 -7.19 9.53
C PRO A 275 -2.81 -6.98 9.63
N ARG A 276 -2.05 -8.07 9.78
CA ARG A 276 -0.59 -8.04 9.87
C ARG A 276 0.06 -8.46 8.56
N VAL A 277 -0.39 -9.56 7.97
CA VAL A 277 0.00 -9.96 6.61
C VAL A 277 -1.23 -9.81 5.75
N PHE A 278 -1.24 -8.79 4.90
CA PHE A 278 -2.41 -8.38 4.13
C PHE A 278 -1.99 -7.79 2.80
N ALA A 279 -2.76 -8.04 1.76
CA ALA A 279 -2.45 -7.52 0.45
C ALA A 279 -3.69 -7.24 -0.39
N VAL A 280 -3.54 -6.30 -1.31
CA VAL A 280 -4.60 -5.84 -2.20
C VAL A 280 -4.13 -5.73 -3.64
N ASN A 281 -5.04 -5.99 -4.59
CA ASN A 281 -4.75 -5.95 -6.02
C ASN A 281 -4.85 -4.54 -6.61
N HIS A 282 -5.65 -3.67 -5.98
CA HIS A 282 -5.76 -2.25 -6.34
C HIS A 282 -4.62 -1.41 -5.78
N HIS A 283 -4.61 -0.12 -6.11
CA HIS A 283 -3.55 0.85 -5.76
C HIS A 283 -4.03 1.87 -4.72
N PRO A 284 -4.21 1.48 -3.44
CA PRO A 284 -4.63 2.40 -2.39
C PRO A 284 -3.61 3.52 -2.09
N GLU A 285 -2.36 3.36 -2.51
CA GLU A 285 -1.30 4.37 -2.40
C GLU A 285 -1.51 5.55 -3.38
N ILE A 286 -2.24 5.34 -4.48
CA ILE A 286 -2.48 6.34 -5.54
C ILE A 286 -3.80 7.06 -5.29
N VAL A 287 -3.89 7.78 -4.17
CA VAL A 287 -5.13 8.48 -3.75
C VAL A 287 -5.06 9.99 -3.95
N ASP A 288 -3.92 10.61 -3.69
CA ASP A 288 -3.75 12.06 -3.85
C ASP A 288 -3.38 12.41 -5.29
N ARG A 289 -4.38 12.54 -6.16
CA ARG A 289 -4.23 12.88 -7.58
C ARG A 289 -3.29 14.05 -7.82
N PHE A 290 -3.41 15.12 -7.04
CA PHE A 290 -2.58 16.30 -7.20
C PHE A 290 -1.10 15.97 -6.98
N ARG A 291 -0.79 15.24 -5.91
CA ARG A 291 0.58 14.77 -5.65
C ARG A 291 1.07 13.83 -6.76
N GLN A 292 0.23 12.92 -7.23
CA GLN A 292 0.59 11.99 -8.31
C GLN A 292 0.92 12.72 -9.61
N VAL A 293 0.15 13.76 -9.95
CA VAL A 293 0.43 14.61 -11.12
C VAL A 293 1.76 15.35 -10.94
N MET A 294 2.05 15.88 -9.74
CA MET A 294 3.35 16.52 -9.47
C MET A 294 4.53 15.54 -9.63
N ILE A 295 4.46 14.35 -9.03
CA ILE A 295 5.50 13.32 -9.15
C ILE A 295 5.68 12.93 -10.62
N LEU A 296 4.57 12.72 -11.34
CA LEU A 296 4.60 12.38 -12.76
C LEU A 296 5.25 13.47 -13.62
N ASN A 297 4.97 14.75 -13.33
CA ASN A 297 5.61 15.88 -13.99
C ASN A 297 7.12 15.91 -13.72
N GLN A 298 7.56 15.74 -12.47
CA GLN A 298 8.98 15.70 -12.11
C GLN A 298 9.71 14.57 -12.83
N LYS A 299 9.10 13.38 -12.92
CA LYS A 299 9.69 12.25 -13.67
C LYS A 299 9.85 12.54 -15.15
N ARG A 300 8.86 13.19 -15.76
CA ARG A 300 8.94 13.61 -17.16
C ARG A 300 10.06 14.63 -17.37
N GLU A 301 10.15 15.62 -16.49
CA GLU A 301 11.20 16.65 -16.53
C GLU A 301 12.60 16.06 -16.40
N ARG A 302 12.76 14.99 -15.61
CA ARG A 302 14.02 14.25 -15.45
C ARG A 302 14.31 13.24 -16.56
N GLY A 303 13.39 13.05 -17.51
CA GLY A 303 13.54 12.05 -18.58
C GLY A 303 13.41 10.60 -18.11
N GLU A 304 12.84 10.36 -16.92
CA GLU A 304 12.66 9.01 -16.35
C GLU A 304 11.52 8.23 -17.03
N VAL A 305 10.62 8.92 -17.75
CA VAL A 305 9.44 8.34 -18.40
C VAL A 305 9.31 8.81 -19.84
N THR A 306 8.74 7.97 -20.71
CA THR A 306 8.39 8.38 -22.08
C THR A 306 7.14 9.27 -22.08
N ASN A 307 6.90 9.98 -23.18
CA ASN A 307 5.69 10.79 -23.32
C ASN A 307 4.43 9.92 -23.32
N GLU A 308 4.48 8.72 -23.91
CA GLU A 308 3.36 7.77 -23.94
C GLU A 308 3.00 7.32 -22.52
N PHE A 309 4.01 6.94 -21.71
CA PHE A 309 3.80 6.59 -20.30
C PHE A 309 3.20 7.77 -19.53
N TYR A 310 3.72 8.98 -19.76
CA TYR A 310 3.22 10.19 -19.12
C TYR A 310 1.75 10.43 -19.44
N GLN A 311 1.36 10.38 -20.71
CA GLN A 311 -0.03 10.62 -21.13
C GLN A 311 -0.99 9.54 -20.60
N GLU A 312 -0.62 8.26 -20.66
CA GLU A 312 -1.45 7.16 -20.10
C GLU A 312 -1.74 7.38 -18.61
N ARG A 313 -0.72 7.76 -17.84
CA ARG A 313 -0.87 7.98 -16.39
C ARG A 313 -1.59 9.28 -16.08
N LEU A 314 -1.33 10.36 -16.82
CA LEU A 314 -2.02 11.63 -16.64
C LEU A 314 -3.53 11.47 -16.91
N GLU A 315 -3.90 10.73 -17.94
CA GLU A 315 -5.31 10.47 -18.26
C GLU A 315 -6.01 9.75 -17.09
N ILE A 316 -5.40 8.70 -16.53
CA ILE A 316 -5.97 7.98 -15.37
C ILE A 316 -6.15 8.90 -14.16
N LEU A 317 -5.18 9.80 -13.92
CA LEU A 317 -5.19 10.72 -12.77
C LEU A 317 -6.15 11.90 -12.93
N THR A 318 -6.43 12.32 -14.16
CA THR A 318 -7.23 13.53 -14.45
C THR A 318 -8.65 13.22 -14.92
N ARG A 319 -8.95 11.98 -15.30
CA ARG A 319 -10.30 11.58 -15.71
C ARG A 319 -11.33 11.86 -14.60
N THR A 320 -12.41 12.55 -14.98
CA THR A 320 -13.55 12.83 -14.10
C THR A 320 -14.13 11.54 -13.56
N TYR A 321 -14.41 11.53 -12.27
CA TYR A 321 -14.98 10.38 -11.61
C TYR A 321 -16.43 10.14 -12.06
N PRO A 322 -16.90 8.88 -11.97
CA PRO A 322 -18.27 8.54 -12.35
C PRO A 322 -19.33 9.16 -11.42
N ASP A 323 -18.94 9.61 -10.22
CA ASP A 323 -19.84 10.25 -9.25
C ASP A 323 -19.09 11.21 -8.31
N GLU A 324 -19.82 12.18 -7.75
CA GLU A 324 -19.31 13.26 -6.88
C GLU A 324 -18.63 12.76 -5.58
N ASN A 325 -18.93 11.53 -5.15
CA ASN A 325 -18.43 10.95 -3.90
C ASN A 325 -17.29 9.94 -4.11
N SER A 326 -16.75 9.82 -5.32
CA SER A 326 -15.74 8.82 -5.65
C SER A 326 -14.41 9.10 -4.94
N ASP A 327 -13.97 10.36 -4.87
CA ASP A 327 -12.75 10.75 -4.14
C ASP A 327 -12.83 10.36 -2.68
N LEU A 328 -13.95 10.71 -2.01
CA LEU A 328 -14.14 10.40 -0.60
C LEU A 328 -14.09 8.89 -0.35
N ARG A 329 -14.76 8.09 -1.21
CA ARG A 329 -14.77 6.63 -1.10
C ARG A 329 -13.42 5.99 -1.44
N LEU A 330 -12.65 6.58 -2.34
CA LEU A 330 -11.28 6.18 -2.62
C LEU A 330 -10.39 6.42 -1.42
N HIS A 331 -10.46 7.61 -0.83
CA HIS A 331 -9.76 7.95 0.40
C HIS A 331 -10.08 6.99 1.53
N LEU A 332 -11.37 6.73 1.76
CA LEU A 332 -11.81 5.77 2.75
C LEU A 332 -11.22 4.37 2.49
N THR A 333 -11.25 3.91 1.24
CA THR A 333 -10.66 2.62 0.87
C THR A 333 -9.16 2.59 1.15
N SER A 334 -8.43 3.62 0.70
CA SER A 334 -6.99 3.75 0.92
C SER A 334 -6.62 3.72 2.40
N ASP A 335 -7.38 4.42 3.24
CA ASP A 335 -7.17 4.44 4.68
C ASP A 335 -7.28 3.05 5.29
N TYR A 336 -8.36 2.32 4.97
CA TYR A 336 -8.61 1.01 5.55
C TYR A 336 -7.77 -0.12 4.94
N THR A 337 -7.32 -0.01 3.69
CA THR A 337 -6.61 -1.09 2.99
C THR A 337 -5.10 -0.87 2.87
N LEU A 338 -4.55 0.25 3.33
CA LEU A 338 -3.10 0.47 3.33
C LEU A 338 -2.65 1.47 4.40
N LEU A 339 -3.19 2.68 4.38
CA LEU A 339 -2.56 3.80 5.08
C LEU A 339 -2.69 3.69 6.60
N ALA A 340 -3.84 3.25 7.12
CA ALA A 340 -4.00 3.04 8.55
C ALA A 340 -3.27 1.77 9.04
N PRO A 341 -3.34 0.61 8.36
CA PRO A 341 -2.49 -0.54 8.71
C PRO A 341 -0.99 -0.20 8.71
N LEU A 342 -0.51 0.56 7.73
CA LEU A 342 0.88 1.01 7.68
C LEU A 342 1.24 1.87 8.91
N ARG A 343 0.40 2.86 9.22
CA ARG A 343 0.58 3.71 10.41
C ARG A 343 0.57 2.89 11.69
N PHE A 344 -0.39 1.99 11.85
CA PHE A 344 -0.50 1.15 13.05
C PHE A 344 0.79 0.39 13.31
N HIS A 345 1.32 -0.32 12.31
CA HIS A 345 2.55 -1.11 12.47
C HIS A 345 3.80 -0.23 12.63
N LEU A 346 3.86 0.93 11.97
CA LEU A 346 4.96 1.88 12.15
C LEU A 346 4.95 2.51 13.55
N TYR A 347 3.78 2.93 14.05
CA TYR A 347 3.60 3.50 15.39
C TYR A 347 4.01 2.48 16.45
N ARG A 348 3.56 1.23 16.31
CA ARG A 348 3.99 0.12 17.17
C ARG A 348 5.51 -0.07 17.13
N GLY A 349 6.11 -0.04 15.94
CA GLY A 349 7.57 -0.13 15.77
C GLY A 349 8.34 0.98 16.48
N VAL A 350 7.88 2.23 16.36
CA VAL A 350 8.48 3.39 17.05
C VAL A 350 8.34 3.25 18.56
N ARG A 351 7.15 2.89 19.06
CA ARG A 351 6.88 2.68 20.48
C ARG A 351 7.79 1.60 21.06
N LEU A 352 7.80 0.41 20.45
CA LEU A 352 8.61 -0.72 20.92
C LEU A 352 10.11 -0.41 20.89
N ARG A 353 10.59 0.35 19.90
CA ARG A 353 11.99 0.76 19.87
C ARG A 353 12.33 1.77 20.96
N ALA A 354 11.45 2.74 21.19
CA ALA A 354 11.64 3.69 22.28
C ALA A 354 11.67 2.97 23.64
N GLU A 355 10.74 2.04 23.88
CA GLU A 355 10.70 1.20 25.08
C GLU A 355 11.99 0.39 25.26
N ALA A 356 12.46 -0.26 24.20
CA ALA A 356 13.70 -1.04 24.22
C ALA A 356 14.95 -0.20 24.56
N LEU A 357 14.95 1.09 24.22
CA LEU A 357 16.03 2.03 24.52
C LEU A 357 15.81 2.81 25.82
N GLY A 358 14.72 2.56 26.56
CA GLY A 358 14.37 3.32 27.76
C GLY A 358 14.02 4.79 27.48
N LEU A 359 13.58 5.11 26.26
CA LEU A 359 13.22 6.46 25.84
C LEU A 359 11.73 6.74 26.10
N PRO A 360 11.36 7.94 26.58
CA PRO A 360 9.96 8.29 26.80
C PRO A 360 9.26 8.56 25.46
N ALA A 361 8.46 7.61 24.97
CA ALA A 361 7.58 7.82 23.83
C ALA A 361 6.10 7.76 24.27
N ARG A 362 5.39 8.88 24.14
CA ARG A 362 3.93 8.94 24.35
C ARG A 362 3.17 8.62 23.06
N ILE A 363 3.56 7.54 22.38
CA ILE A 363 2.92 7.05 21.16
C ILE A 363 2.32 5.69 21.47
N HIS A 364 1.11 5.44 20.96
CA HIS A 364 0.51 4.11 20.93
C HIS A 364 -0.19 3.91 19.58
N GLU A 365 -0.09 2.71 19.02
CA GLU A 365 -0.70 2.34 17.75
C GLU A 365 -2.25 2.46 17.75
N ASP A 366 -2.89 2.30 18.92
CA ASP A 366 -4.34 2.50 19.06
C ASP A 366 -4.81 3.93 18.72
N GLN A 367 -3.91 4.91 18.76
CA GLN A 367 -4.23 6.27 18.30
C GLN A 367 -4.71 6.29 16.84
N VAL A 368 -4.26 5.33 16.02
CA VAL A 368 -4.73 5.14 14.64
C VAL A 368 -6.19 4.65 14.60
N LEU A 369 -6.57 3.77 15.54
CA LEU A 369 -7.93 3.29 15.69
C LEU A 369 -8.86 4.43 16.13
N ASP A 370 -8.42 5.19 17.15
CA ASP A 370 -9.18 6.30 17.72
C ASP A 370 -9.37 7.45 16.73
N ALA A 371 -8.39 7.71 15.87
CA ALA A 371 -8.47 8.75 14.85
C ALA A 371 -9.63 8.46 13.88
N LEU A 372 -9.73 7.23 13.39
CA LEU A 372 -10.81 6.81 12.49
C LEU A 372 -12.18 6.81 13.18
N GLU A 373 -12.26 6.50 14.48
CA GLU A 373 -13.52 6.56 15.23
C GLU A 373 -14.00 8.00 15.46
N ARG A 374 -13.09 8.91 15.85
CA ARG A 374 -13.41 10.33 16.05
C ARG A 374 -13.85 11.02 14.75
N GLU A 375 -13.36 10.54 13.62
CA GLU A 375 -13.71 11.07 12.31
C GLU A 375 -15.01 10.49 11.72
N GLY A 376 -15.50 9.37 12.29
CA GLY A 376 -16.73 8.66 11.89
C GLY A 376 -18.04 9.21 12.47
N VAL A 377 -18.06 10.40 13.07
CA VAL A 377 -19.32 11.01 13.57
C VAL A 377 -20.18 11.51 12.40
N GLY A 378 -21.03 10.61 11.89
CA GLY A 378 -22.35 10.78 11.27
C GLY A 378 -22.62 11.89 10.22
N PRO A 379 -23.41 11.61 9.15
CA PRO A 379 -23.79 12.60 8.13
C PRO A 379 -24.58 13.82 8.69
N ALA A 380 -25.13 13.73 9.90
CA ALA A 380 -25.90 14.82 10.52
C ALA A 380 -25.05 16.03 10.94
N ALA A 381 -23.72 15.89 11.11
CA ALA A 381 -22.85 17.02 11.48
C ALA A 381 -22.32 17.81 10.28
N ARG A 382 -22.56 17.35 9.04
CA ARG A 382 -21.96 17.93 7.81
C ARG A 382 -22.82 18.98 7.10
N ALA A 383 -24.02 19.27 7.60
CA ALA A 383 -24.95 20.23 6.99
C ALA A 383 -24.71 21.70 7.36
N GLY A 384 -23.61 22.02 8.06
CA GLY A 384 -23.44 23.33 8.70
C GLY A 384 -22.13 24.06 8.37
N SER A 385 -21.61 24.06 7.15
CA SER A 385 -20.57 25.04 6.77
C SER A 385 -20.33 25.23 5.26
N ALA A 386 -21.35 25.07 4.42
CA ALA A 386 -21.25 25.41 2.99
C ALA A 386 -21.73 26.84 2.74
N THR A 387 -20.97 27.82 3.22
CA THR A 387 -21.00 29.20 2.71
C THR A 387 -19.59 29.75 2.71
N GLU A 388 -19.22 30.38 1.59
CA GLU A 388 -17.93 31.00 1.19
C GLU A 388 -17.17 30.12 0.16
N ALA A 389 -17.43 30.16 -1.15
CA ALA A 389 -17.48 31.25 -2.15
C ALA A 389 -16.09 31.73 -2.63
N PHE A 390 -15.83 31.36 -3.90
CA PHE A 390 -14.81 31.78 -4.88
C PHE A 390 -13.37 31.29 -4.74
#